data_AF-A0A6B0SXA2-F1
#
_entry.id   AF-A0A6B0SXA2-F1
#
_cell.length_a   1.000
_cell.length_b   1.000
_cell.length_c   1.000
_cell.angle_alpha   90.00
_cell.angle_beta   90.00
_cell.angle_gamma   90.00
#
_symmetry.space_group_name_H-M   'P 1'
#
loop_
_entity.id
_entity.type
_entity.pdbx_description
1 polymer ?
#
loop_
_entity_poly.entity_id
_entity_poly.type
_entity_poly.pdbx_seq_one_letter_code
_entity_poly.pdbx_strand_id
1 'polypeptide(L)'
;MVATAAVVATLTALLNPAVQTENIRALLTTLATAEASVLAIVFSVTVVALQLVVTRYSARLTSLFIKEPLFRTTFALFVGAIAFNLLVVYLLPIQNSRLLNAAVGIAFALAAVSTFALYQFIQLMIQRSSPDDLISVLVERELAPDEYLPATATEFTEIEVHPIRPLYRTIARAIELGEYQTAEQGIDGLRTVLTRTFAYLESEYSEEDAAQYASAVSTEVLTEYVPSILEQAYTHEQYDLVSEAVDDVEAVALDGLDRGFTDVAEDAAEGLGDAFDAAPLTWEGNRLRSPVKESLVELTKATASDAEYTTFMSVSHHLDHQMAVLLRRRPDANVTDRLVGDYYSREVGEIFEVLVDRYGDDVQDQDINWISPTDGRKWTLPDEAEPLRHVWREYVSFTQTVLRYRVSEEEYPFVEGSIDDGWKRITESAADAGIDGLATLCCSTTIQLAYRVDQLEDGRLGMWTNNLGLLRRDYDPTIVDRAFALLKAGEQPEGRNISVRTFDPTSDDTDEGFIERVFGTEEEDTPFEEWLVEFEEDVHERTEYLRERE
;
A
#
# COMPACT_ATOMS: atom_id res chain seq x y z
N MET A 1 -16.19 44.35 10.44
CA MET A 1 -17.40 45.22 10.33
C MET A 1 -17.17 46.69 10.69
N VAL A 2 -16.31 47.03 11.67
CA VAL A 2 -16.11 48.43 12.10
C VAL A 2 -15.33 49.27 11.07
N ALA A 3 -14.36 48.68 10.35
CA ALA A 3 -13.57 49.38 9.34
C ALA A 3 -14.36 49.75 8.07
N THR A 4 -15.29 48.88 7.63
CA THR A 4 -16.14 49.13 6.47
C THR A 4 -17.17 50.24 6.72
N ALA A 5 -17.75 50.29 7.93
CA ALA A 5 -18.65 51.37 8.31
C ALA A 5 -17.94 52.74 8.37
N ALA A 6 -16.70 52.77 8.84
CA ALA A 6 -15.88 53.99 8.90
C ALA A 6 -15.54 54.51 7.50
N VAL A 7 -15.13 53.63 6.57
CA VAL A 7 -14.81 54.00 5.18
C VAL A 7 -16.05 54.55 4.46
N VAL A 8 -17.21 53.91 4.63
CA VAL A 8 -18.50 54.36 4.07
C VAL A 8 -18.93 55.72 4.63
N ALA A 9 -18.74 55.96 5.92
CA ALA A 9 -19.03 57.25 6.56
C ALA A 9 -18.08 58.37 6.08
N THR A 10 -16.79 58.07 5.88
CA THR A 10 -15.84 59.05 5.33
C THR A 10 -16.06 59.34 3.84
N LEU A 11 -16.44 58.34 3.03
CA LEU A 11 -16.75 58.55 1.61
C LEU A 11 -18.06 59.34 1.42
N THR A 12 -19.08 59.08 2.24
CA THR A 12 -20.33 59.86 2.23
C THR A 12 -20.14 61.30 2.74
N ALA A 13 -19.20 61.53 3.66
CA ALA A 13 -18.85 62.88 4.11
C ALA A 13 -17.99 63.66 3.10
N LEU A 14 -17.11 62.99 2.34
CA LEU A 14 -16.29 63.62 1.29
C LEU A 14 -17.07 63.88 -0.02
N LEU A 15 -18.08 63.06 -0.32
CA LEU A 15 -18.93 63.19 -1.50
C LEU A 15 -20.25 63.87 -1.15
N ASN A 16 -20.22 65.17 -0.81
CA ASN A 16 -21.41 66.03 -0.87
C ASN A 16 -21.39 66.85 -2.17
N PRO A 17 -21.62 66.25 -3.35
CA PRO A 17 -21.64 67.02 -4.57
C PRO A 17 -22.96 67.79 -4.65
N ALA A 18 -22.90 69.09 -4.92
CA ALA A 18 -24.05 69.88 -5.34
C ALA A 18 -24.43 69.45 -6.77
N VAL A 19 -25.11 68.30 -6.92
CA VAL A 19 -25.47 67.73 -8.23
C VAL A 19 -26.87 68.18 -8.62
N GLN A 20 -27.00 68.76 -9.81
CA GLN A 20 -28.30 69.06 -10.44
C GLN A 20 -29.06 67.76 -10.76
N THR A 21 -30.38 67.75 -10.58
CA THR A 21 -31.23 66.56 -10.60
C THR A 21 -31.16 65.74 -11.91
N GLU A 22 -30.91 66.39 -13.04
CA GLU A 22 -30.75 65.73 -14.35
C GLU A 22 -29.47 64.88 -14.42
N ASN A 23 -28.38 65.34 -13.79
CA ASN A 23 -27.11 64.61 -13.75
C ASN A 23 -27.19 63.38 -12.85
N ILE A 24 -28.04 63.39 -11.81
CA ILE A 24 -28.18 62.26 -10.88
C ILE A 24 -28.85 61.07 -11.56
N ARG A 25 -29.89 61.32 -12.37
CA ARG A 25 -30.56 60.25 -13.13
C ARG A 25 -29.58 59.55 -14.07
N ALA A 26 -28.83 60.34 -14.84
CA ALA A 26 -27.80 59.80 -15.72
C ALA A 26 -26.75 58.98 -14.94
N LEU A 27 -26.22 59.54 -13.84
CA LEU A 27 -25.22 58.87 -12.99
C LEU A 27 -25.71 57.53 -12.42
N LEU A 28 -26.91 57.48 -11.84
CA LEU A 28 -27.45 56.26 -11.25
C LEU A 28 -27.79 55.20 -12.31
N THR A 29 -28.29 55.61 -13.49
CA THR A 29 -28.52 54.68 -14.61
C THR A 29 -27.20 54.13 -15.16
N THR A 30 -26.17 54.97 -15.29
CA THR A 30 -24.82 54.53 -15.69
C THR A 30 -24.23 53.57 -14.66
N LEU A 31 -24.37 53.87 -13.36
CA LEU A 31 -23.89 53.02 -12.27
C LEU A 31 -24.59 51.65 -12.28
N ALA A 32 -25.92 51.63 -12.36
CA ALA A 32 -26.70 50.38 -12.44
C ALA A 32 -26.32 49.54 -13.68
N THR A 33 -26.06 50.19 -14.81
CA THR A 33 -25.67 49.50 -16.05
C THR A 33 -24.26 48.93 -15.94
N ALA A 34 -23.31 49.69 -15.36
CA ALA A 34 -21.95 49.21 -15.10
C ALA A 34 -21.95 48.02 -14.13
N GLU A 35 -22.68 48.11 -13.02
CA GLU A 35 -22.85 47.00 -12.07
C GLU A 35 -23.46 45.76 -12.73
N ALA A 36 -24.48 45.94 -13.58
CA ALA A 36 -25.11 44.86 -14.32
C ALA A 36 -24.14 44.21 -15.34
N SER A 37 -23.35 45.01 -16.06
CA SER A 37 -22.33 44.50 -17.00
C SER A 37 -21.24 43.70 -16.29
N VAL A 38 -20.74 44.21 -15.16
CA VAL A 38 -19.74 43.49 -14.34
C VAL A 38 -20.32 42.17 -13.83
N LEU A 39 -21.54 42.18 -13.29
CA LEU A 39 -22.21 40.97 -12.84
C LEU A 39 -22.38 39.93 -13.96
N ALA A 40 -22.76 40.38 -15.17
CA ALA A 40 -22.90 39.52 -16.33
C ALA A 40 -21.58 38.86 -16.74
N ILE A 41 -20.47 39.61 -16.77
CA ILE A 41 -19.13 39.08 -17.08
C ILE A 41 -18.72 38.02 -16.06
N VAL A 42 -18.88 38.32 -14.76
CA VAL A 42 -18.52 37.40 -13.68
C VAL A 42 -19.34 36.12 -13.77
N PHE A 43 -20.64 36.23 -14.03
CA PHE A 43 -21.50 35.07 -14.25
C PHE A 43 -21.03 34.23 -15.45
N SER A 44 -20.73 34.86 -16.60
CA SER A 44 -20.24 34.16 -17.78
C SER A 44 -18.92 33.42 -17.53
N VAL A 45 -17.94 34.07 -16.90
CA VAL A 45 -16.64 33.45 -16.58
C VAL A 45 -16.81 32.31 -15.58
N THR A 46 -17.65 32.48 -14.56
CA THR A 46 -17.92 31.44 -13.56
C THR A 46 -18.56 30.22 -14.20
N VAL A 47 -19.52 30.41 -15.12
CA VAL A 47 -20.16 29.32 -15.85
C VAL A 47 -19.16 28.58 -16.74
N VAL A 48 -18.25 29.30 -17.43
CA VAL A 48 -17.21 28.66 -18.25
C VAL A 48 -16.20 27.89 -17.40
N ALA A 49 -15.75 28.47 -16.27
CA ALA A 49 -14.86 27.78 -15.33
C ALA A 49 -15.52 26.51 -14.77
N LEU A 50 -16.81 26.58 -14.41
CA LEU A 50 -17.59 25.44 -13.95
C LEU A 50 -17.71 24.37 -15.04
N GLN A 51 -17.94 24.76 -16.30
CA GLN A 51 -17.97 23.83 -17.44
C GLN A 51 -16.62 23.13 -17.64
N LEU A 52 -15.50 23.83 -17.47
CA LEU A 52 -14.16 23.24 -17.54
C LEU A 52 -13.91 22.23 -16.41
N VAL A 53 -14.32 22.54 -15.17
CA VAL A 53 -14.18 21.61 -14.04
C VAL A 53 -15.07 20.37 -14.22
N VAL A 54 -16.32 20.56 -14.66
CA VAL A 54 -17.26 19.47 -14.93
C VAL A 54 -16.77 18.55 -16.04
N THR A 55 -16.12 19.11 -17.07
CA THR A 55 -15.56 18.33 -18.17
C THR A 55 -14.22 17.68 -17.84
N ARG A 56 -13.45 18.23 -16.89
CA ARG A 56 -12.15 17.68 -16.48
C ARG A 56 -12.23 16.62 -15.37
N TYR A 57 -13.10 16.80 -14.36
CA TYR A 57 -13.05 15.98 -13.14
C TYR A 57 -14.35 15.18 -12.86
N SER A 58 -15.54 15.78 -12.79
CA SER A 58 -16.84 15.06 -12.71
C SER A 58 -18.05 16.01 -12.62
N ALA A 59 -19.23 15.56 -13.04
CA ALA A 59 -20.49 16.29 -12.93
C ALA A 59 -21.04 16.46 -11.50
N ARG A 60 -20.60 15.65 -10.51
CA ARG A 60 -21.04 15.81 -9.09
C ARG A 60 -20.46 17.07 -8.43
N LEU A 61 -19.28 17.50 -8.87
CA LEU A 61 -18.56 18.68 -8.35
C LEU A 61 -19.28 20.01 -8.66
N THR A 62 -20.23 20.00 -9.60
CA THR A 62 -21.04 21.19 -9.95
C THR A 62 -21.87 21.71 -8.77
N SER A 63 -22.31 20.83 -7.89
CA SER A 63 -23.19 21.20 -6.76
C SER A 63 -22.43 21.92 -5.63
N LEU A 64 -21.11 21.69 -5.55
CA LEU A 64 -20.23 22.26 -4.54
C LEU A 64 -20.01 23.76 -4.77
N PHE A 65 -19.75 24.17 -6.02
CA PHE A 65 -19.59 25.58 -6.41
C PHE A 65 -20.87 26.41 -6.25
N ILE A 66 -22.05 25.82 -6.50
CA ILE A 66 -23.33 26.54 -6.41
C ILE A 66 -23.77 26.73 -4.94
N LYS A 67 -23.40 25.81 -4.05
CA LYS A 67 -23.69 25.90 -2.61
C LYS A 67 -22.76 26.85 -1.85
N GLU A 68 -21.74 27.41 -2.51
CA GLU A 68 -20.74 28.22 -1.83
C GLU A 68 -21.34 29.57 -1.36
N PRO A 69 -21.34 29.85 -0.04
CA PRO A 69 -22.05 31.00 0.54
C PRO A 69 -21.54 32.36 0.05
N LEU A 70 -20.28 32.42 -0.39
CA LEU A 70 -19.65 33.63 -0.92
C LEU A 70 -20.17 34.05 -2.29
N PHE A 71 -20.43 33.10 -3.19
CA PHE A 71 -21.05 33.40 -4.49
C PHE A 71 -22.45 33.98 -4.29
N ARG A 72 -23.28 33.33 -3.45
CA ARG A 72 -24.65 33.77 -3.16
C ARG A 72 -24.69 35.16 -2.52
N THR A 73 -23.77 35.44 -1.60
CA THR A 73 -23.70 36.74 -0.91
C THR A 73 -23.29 37.86 -1.87
N THR A 74 -22.26 37.64 -2.68
CA THR A 74 -21.78 38.62 -3.67
C THR A 74 -22.84 38.89 -4.74
N PHE A 75 -23.48 37.84 -5.25
CA PHE A 75 -24.57 37.93 -6.23
C PHE A 75 -25.76 38.74 -5.68
N ALA A 76 -26.22 38.43 -4.46
CA ALA A 76 -27.32 39.15 -3.82
C ALA A 76 -27.00 40.64 -3.61
N LEU A 77 -25.74 40.97 -3.30
CA LEU A 77 -25.30 42.34 -3.07
C LEU A 77 -25.31 43.17 -4.36
N PHE A 78 -24.84 42.62 -5.49
CA PHE A 78 -24.93 43.28 -6.80
C PHE A 78 -26.38 43.48 -7.25
N VAL A 79 -27.22 42.44 -7.14
CA VAL A 79 -28.64 42.55 -7.49
C VAL A 79 -29.33 43.60 -6.61
N GLY A 80 -29.00 43.65 -5.32
CA GLY A 80 -29.49 44.66 -4.39
C GLY A 80 -29.05 46.08 -4.76
N ALA A 81 -27.78 46.28 -5.15
CA ALA A 81 -27.25 47.57 -5.58
C ALA A 81 -27.93 48.09 -6.86
N ILE A 82 -28.08 47.22 -7.87
CA ILE A 82 -28.78 47.54 -9.12
C ILE A 82 -30.24 47.90 -8.84
N ALA A 83 -30.94 47.08 -8.04
CA ALA A 83 -32.33 47.32 -7.70
C ALA A 83 -32.51 48.64 -6.94
N PHE A 84 -31.61 48.96 -6.01
CA PHE A 84 -31.61 50.23 -5.27
C PHE A 84 -31.37 51.42 -6.22
N ASN A 85 -30.39 51.34 -7.11
CA ASN A 85 -30.10 52.39 -8.09
C ASN A 85 -31.31 52.66 -9.01
N LEU A 86 -31.97 51.61 -9.50
CA LEU A 86 -33.18 51.73 -10.32
C LEU A 86 -34.38 52.26 -9.53
N LEU A 87 -34.54 51.85 -8.27
CA LEU A 87 -35.60 52.34 -7.39
C LEU A 87 -35.46 53.84 -7.14
N VAL A 88 -34.25 54.32 -6.86
CA VAL A 88 -33.98 55.75 -6.67
C VAL A 88 -34.25 56.52 -7.96
N VAL A 89 -33.86 56.00 -9.12
CA VAL A 89 -34.17 56.60 -10.44
C VAL A 89 -35.69 56.70 -10.67
N TYR A 90 -36.44 55.66 -10.34
CA TYR A 90 -37.89 55.62 -10.47
C TYR A 90 -38.60 56.66 -9.58
N LEU A 91 -38.09 56.90 -8.38
CA LEU A 91 -38.68 57.82 -7.40
C LEU A 91 -38.34 59.31 -7.66
N LEU A 92 -37.54 59.64 -8.68
CA LEU A 92 -37.24 61.03 -9.04
C LEU A 92 -38.41 61.71 -9.79
N PRO A 93 -38.76 62.98 -9.48
CA PRO A 93 -38.01 63.94 -8.67
C PRO A 93 -38.39 63.96 -7.17
N ILE A 94 -37.40 63.81 -6.30
CA ILE A 94 -37.55 63.90 -4.85
C ILE A 94 -37.40 65.37 -4.43
N GLN A 95 -38.43 65.97 -3.83
CA GLN A 95 -38.43 67.38 -3.42
C GLN A 95 -37.47 67.70 -2.25
N ASN A 96 -37.06 66.68 -1.49
CA ASN A 96 -36.16 66.84 -0.35
C ASN A 96 -34.70 66.55 -0.74
N SER A 97 -33.91 67.60 -0.93
CA SER A 97 -32.50 67.51 -1.32
C SER A 97 -31.63 66.71 -0.34
N ARG A 98 -31.98 66.65 0.95
CA ARG A 98 -31.23 65.84 1.94
C ARG A 98 -31.44 64.35 1.73
N LEU A 99 -32.68 63.93 1.45
CA LEU A 99 -33.01 62.53 1.17
C LEU A 99 -32.38 62.06 -0.15
N LEU A 100 -32.38 62.92 -1.16
CA LEU A 100 -31.75 62.68 -2.44
C LEU A 100 -30.22 62.50 -2.31
N ASN A 101 -29.53 63.39 -1.59
CA ASN A 101 -28.09 63.26 -1.36
C ASN A 101 -27.75 62.01 -0.54
N ALA A 102 -28.58 61.67 0.46
CA ALA A 102 -28.42 60.44 1.23
C ALA A 102 -28.59 59.19 0.36
N ALA A 103 -29.60 59.17 -0.53
CA ALA A 103 -29.83 58.05 -1.44
C ALA A 103 -28.66 57.87 -2.43
N VAL A 104 -28.11 58.95 -2.98
CA VAL A 104 -26.92 58.90 -3.83
C VAL A 104 -25.69 58.41 -3.05
N GLY A 105 -25.51 58.87 -1.81
CA GLY A 105 -24.44 58.38 -0.94
C GLY A 105 -24.53 56.88 -0.65
N ILE A 106 -25.75 56.37 -0.40
CA ILE A 106 -26.01 54.94 -0.21
C ILE A 106 -25.73 54.15 -1.49
N ALA A 107 -26.13 54.67 -2.65
CA ALA A 107 -25.85 54.06 -3.96
C ALA A 107 -24.34 53.87 -4.20
N PHE A 108 -23.54 54.92 -3.96
CA PHE A 108 -22.08 54.83 -4.05
C PHE A 108 -21.47 53.90 -3.00
N ALA A 109 -22.01 53.88 -1.79
CA ALA A 109 -21.56 52.95 -0.76
C ALA A 109 -21.85 51.49 -1.15
N LEU A 110 -23.05 51.20 -1.67
CA LEU A 110 -23.40 49.87 -2.16
C LEU A 110 -22.51 49.45 -3.33
N ALA A 111 -22.22 50.36 -4.28
CA ALA A 111 -21.31 50.11 -5.40
C ALA A 111 -19.87 49.83 -4.94
N ALA A 112 -19.38 50.55 -3.94
CA ALA A 112 -18.05 50.32 -3.38
C ALA A 112 -17.98 48.97 -2.64
N VAL A 113 -19.01 48.65 -1.84
CA VAL A 113 -19.09 47.37 -1.12
C VAL A 113 -19.25 46.20 -2.08
N SER A 114 -20.06 46.34 -3.14
CA SER A 114 -20.23 45.31 -4.17
C SER A 114 -18.94 45.05 -4.93
N THR A 115 -18.24 46.11 -5.33
CA THR A 115 -16.94 46.00 -6.00
C THR A 115 -15.90 45.34 -5.09
N PHE A 116 -15.87 45.67 -3.80
CA PHE A 116 -14.96 45.04 -2.85
C PHE A 116 -15.30 43.56 -2.60
N ALA A 117 -16.58 43.22 -2.46
CA ALA A 117 -17.04 41.84 -2.35
C ALA A 117 -16.66 41.02 -3.59
N LEU A 118 -16.76 41.62 -4.78
CA LEU A 118 -16.32 40.98 -6.02
C LEU A 118 -14.81 40.76 -6.05
N TYR A 119 -14.01 41.75 -5.63
CA TYR A 119 -12.56 41.59 -5.56
C TYR A 119 -12.17 40.44 -4.62
N GLN A 120 -12.79 40.36 -3.44
CA GLN A 120 -12.62 39.23 -2.51
C GLN A 120 -13.03 37.90 -3.14
N PHE A 121 -14.17 37.86 -3.84
CA PHE A 121 -14.62 36.66 -4.55
C PHE A 121 -13.63 36.22 -5.63
N ILE A 122 -13.09 37.14 -6.44
CA ILE A 122 -12.10 36.83 -7.48
C ILE A 122 -10.80 36.32 -6.84
N GLN A 123 -10.31 36.99 -5.79
CA GLN A 123 -9.08 36.59 -5.10
C GLN A 123 -9.21 35.19 -4.49
N LEU A 124 -10.36 34.92 -3.87
CA LEU A 124 -10.66 33.61 -3.33
C LEU A 124 -10.81 32.57 -4.45
N MET A 125 -11.54 32.87 -5.52
CA MET A 125 -11.67 31.96 -6.67
C MET A 125 -10.31 31.61 -7.28
N ILE A 126 -9.39 32.57 -7.41
CA ILE A 126 -8.04 32.31 -7.93
C ILE A 126 -7.26 31.38 -6.99
N GLN A 127 -7.40 31.55 -5.67
CA GLN A 127 -6.79 30.68 -4.67
C GLN A 127 -7.42 29.28 -4.64
N ARG A 128 -8.74 29.19 -4.83
CA ARG A 128 -9.55 27.95 -4.78
C ARG A 128 -9.71 27.23 -6.12
N SER A 129 -9.12 27.75 -7.19
CA SER A 129 -9.13 27.09 -8.51
C SER A 129 -8.11 25.95 -8.59
N SER A 130 -7.35 25.69 -7.52
CA SER A 130 -6.45 24.54 -7.45
C SER A 130 -7.26 23.26 -7.26
N PRO A 131 -6.96 22.17 -7.99
CA PRO A 131 -7.54 20.84 -7.76
C PRO A 131 -7.48 20.38 -6.29
N ASP A 132 -6.51 20.89 -5.52
CA ASP A 132 -6.26 20.67 -4.10
C ASP A 132 -7.48 20.99 -3.22
N ASP A 133 -8.21 22.07 -3.52
CA ASP A 133 -9.41 22.47 -2.79
C ASP A 133 -10.60 21.53 -3.09
N LEU A 134 -10.58 20.82 -4.23
CA LEU A 134 -11.62 19.85 -4.57
C LEU A 134 -11.45 18.55 -3.80
N ILE A 135 -10.21 18.06 -3.69
CA ILE A 135 -9.89 16.83 -2.96
C ILE A 135 -10.14 17.04 -1.47
N SER A 136 -9.65 18.13 -0.89
CA SER A 136 -9.88 18.44 0.53
C SER A 136 -11.37 18.54 0.86
N VAL A 137 -12.20 19.16 0.01
CA VAL A 137 -13.64 19.21 0.27
C VAL A 137 -14.31 17.84 0.12
N LEU A 138 -13.89 17.02 -0.84
CA LEU A 138 -14.40 15.66 -0.99
C LEU A 138 -14.09 14.84 0.26
N VAL A 139 -12.83 14.86 0.70
CA VAL A 139 -12.33 14.14 1.89
C VAL A 139 -12.96 14.64 3.19
N GLU A 140 -13.02 15.96 3.39
CA GLU A 140 -13.47 16.55 4.67
C GLU A 140 -14.99 16.60 4.84
N ARG A 141 -15.76 16.62 3.75
CA ARG A 141 -17.22 16.84 3.82
C ARG A 141 -18.04 15.71 3.26
N GLU A 142 -17.67 15.17 2.11
CA GLU A 142 -18.46 14.10 1.48
C GLU A 142 -18.04 12.72 1.95
N LEU A 143 -16.77 12.55 2.35
CA LEU A 143 -16.22 11.30 2.87
C LEU A 143 -15.91 11.37 4.37
N ALA A 144 -16.61 12.25 5.11
CA ALA A 144 -16.61 12.21 6.57
C ALA A 144 -17.36 10.95 7.04
N PRO A 145 -16.78 10.11 7.94
CA PRO A 145 -17.35 8.81 8.29
C PRO A 145 -18.83 8.84 8.70
N ASP A 146 -19.24 9.89 9.42
CA ASP A 146 -20.60 10.10 9.90
C ASP A 146 -21.62 10.47 8.80
N GLU A 147 -21.16 10.93 7.64
CA GLU A 147 -22.00 11.38 6.53
C GLU A 147 -22.14 10.34 5.41
N TYR A 148 -21.07 9.57 5.12
CA TYR A 148 -21.07 8.64 3.97
C TYR A 148 -21.32 7.18 4.30
N LEU A 149 -21.10 6.77 5.56
CA LEU A 149 -21.30 5.39 5.98
C LEU A 149 -22.78 5.16 6.35
N PRO A 150 -23.47 4.17 5.75
CA PRO A 150 -24.77 3.71 6.22
C PRO A 150 -24.69 3.09 7.62
N ALA A 151 -25.84 2.72 8.19
CA ALA A 151 -25.88 2.28 9.58
C ALA A 151 -25.21 0.91 9.80
N THR A 152 -25.12 0.07 8.76
CA THR A 152 -24.58 -1.30 8.86
C THR A 152 -23.72 -1.68 7.65
N ALA A 153 -22.82 -2.64 7.85
CA ALA A 153 -21.99 -3.20 6.77
C ALA A 153 -22.83 -3.80 5.64
N THR A 154 -23.95 -4.47 5.96
CA THR A 154 -24.84 -5.06 4.94
C THR A 154 -25.44 -3.98 4.03
N GLU A 155 -25.88 -2.86 4.61
CA GLU A 155 -26.38 -1.73 3.81
C GLU A 155 -25.27 -1.14 2.92
N PHE A 156 -24.02 -1.17 3.37
CA PHE A 156 -22.87 -0.73 2.58
C PHE A 156 -22.62 -1.65 1.38
N THR A 157 -22.61 -2.97 1.58
CA THR A 157 -22.37 -3.96 0.52
C THR A 157 -23.48 -3.94 -0.56
N GLU A 158 -24.69 -3.49 -0.21
CA GLU A 158 -25.78 -3.32 -1.19
C GLU A 158 -25.61 -2.08 -2.10
N ILE A 159 -24.66 -1.19 -1.81
CA ILE A 159 -24.40 -0.01 -2.62
C ILE A 159 -23.72 -0.43 -3.94
N GLU A 160 -24.41 -0.21 -5.07
CA GLU A 160 -23.92 -0.58 -6.41
C GLU A 160 -22.59 0.11 -6.81
N VAL A 161 -22.31 1.28 -6.23
CA VAL A 161 -21.11 2.06 -6.55
C VAL A 161 -20.45 2.56 -5.27
N HIS A 162 -19.22 2.11 -5.03
CA HIS A 162 -18.44 2.49 -3.86
C HIS A 162 -18.41 4.01 -3.63
N PRO A 163 -18.70 4.50 -2.40
CA PRO A 163 -18.72 5.93 -2.10
C PRO A 163 -17.39 6.64 -2.37
N ILE A 164 -16.26 5.96 -2.21
CA ILE A 164 -14.90 6.50 -2.44
C ILE A 164 -14.55 6.60 -3.93
N ARG A 165 -15.31 5.94 -4.83
CA ARG A 165 -15.02 5.91 -6.28
C ARG A 165 -14.81 7.29 -6.94
N PRO A 166 -15.50 8.39 -6.57
CA PRO A 166 -15.20 9.72 -7.10
C PRO A 166 -13.78 10.20 -6.80
N LEU A 167 -13.23 9.87 -5.63
CA LEU A 167 -11.85 10.19 -5.26
C LEU A 167 -10.88 9.40 -6.15
N TYR A 168 -11.06 8.07 -6.25
CA TYR A 168 -10.31 7.21 -7.16
C TYR A 168 -10.29 7.75 -8.60
N ARG A 169 -11.46 8.09 -9.17
CA ARG A 169 -11.55 8.65 -10.53
C ARG A 169 -10.80 9.97 -10.68
N THR A 170 -10.76 10.77 -9.62
CA THR A 170 -10.03 12.05 -9.62
C THR A 170 -8.52 11.80 -9.64
N ILE A 171 -8.03 10.83 -8.84
CA ILE A 171 -6.63 10.40 -8.83
C ILE A 171 -6.22 9.86 -10.21
N ALA A 172 -6.95 8.87 -10.72
CA ALA A 172 -6.69 8.27 -12.02
C ALA A 172 -6.64 9.32 -13.13
N ARG A 173 -7.61 10.25 -13.13
CA ARG A 173 -7.66 11.34 -14.11
C ARG A 173 -6.50 12.32 -13.96
N ALA A 174 -6.06 12.62 -12.73
CA ALA A 174 -4.92 13.49 -12.49
C ALA A 174 -3.63 12.87 -13.04
N ILE A 175 -3.42 11.56 -12.85
CA ILE A 175 -2.29 10.82 -13.43
C ILE A 175 -2.32 10.90 -14.96
N GLU A 176 -3.47 10.59 -15.58
CA GLU A 176 -3.64 10.65 -17.03
C GLU A 176 -3.33 12.04 -17.62
N LEU A 177 -3.66 13.10 -16.90
CA LEU A 177 -3.45 14.49 -17.33
C LEU A 177 -2.06 15.03 -16.99
N GLY A 178 -1.23 14.28 -16.27
CA GLY A 178 0.09 14.73 -15.81
C GLY A 178 0.05 15.71 -14.64
N GLU A 179 -1.07 15.75 -13.90
CA GLU A 179 -1.29 16.63 -12.75
C GLU A 179 -0.87 15.91 -11.44
N TYR A 180 0.41 15.56 -11.32
CA TYR A 180 0.88 14.60 -10.31
C TYR A 180 0.73 15.07 -8.86
N GLN A 181 0.89 16.38 -8.58
CA GLN A 181 0.63 16.93 -7.25
C GLN A 181 -0.84 16.74 -6.82
N THR A 182 -1.78 16.79 -7.77
CA THR A 182 -3.20 16.49 -7.53
C THR A 182 -3.40 15.00 -7.26
N ALA A 183 -2.66 14.14 -7.96
CA ALA A 183 -2.73 12.69 -7.75
C ALA A 183 -2.20 12.32 -6.35
N GLU A 184 -1.03 12.84 -5.97
CA GLU A 184 -0.42 12.69 -4.64
C GLU A 184 -1.41 13.09 -3.53
N GLN A 185 -1.99 14.28 -3.61
CA GLN A 185 -3.00 14.73 -2.63
C GLN A 185 -4.25 13.84 -2.59
N GLY A 186 -4.63 13.26 -3.73
CA GLY A 186 -5.77 12.35 -3.78
C GLY A 186 -5.47 11.03 -3.10
N ILE A 187 -4.24 10.53 -3.22
CA ILE A 187 -3.76 9.30 -2.57
C ILE A 187 -3.64 9.51 -1.06
N ASP A 188 -3.04 10.62 -0.60
CA ASP A 188 -3.05 11.00 0.83
C ASP A 188 -4.48 11.18 1.36
N GLY A 189 -5.36 11.73 0.53
CA GLY A 189 -6.79 11.80 0.80
C GLY A 189 -7.44 10.43 1.00
N LEU A 190 -7.05 9.42 0.21
CA LEU A 190 -7.55 8.05 0.33
C LEU A 190 -7.13 7.43 1.66
N ARG A 191 -5.85 7.55 2.01
CA ARG A 191 -5.32 7.14 3.33
C ARG A 191 -6.09 7.81 4.45
N THR A 192 -6.23 9.13 4.39
CA THR A 192 -6.93 9.91 5.41
C THR A 192 -8.37 9.45 5.60
N VAL A 193 -9.09 9.16 4.52
CA VAL A 193 -10.48 8.65 4.59
C VAL A 193 -10.52 7.29 5.27
N LEU A 194 -9.68 6.34 4.85
CA LEU A 194 -9.69 4.98 5.41
C LEU A 194 -9.31 4.98 6.90
N THR A 195 -8.21 5.63 7.28
CA THR A 195 -7.79 5.72 8.70
C THR A 195 -8.85 6.38 9.58
N ARG A 196 -9.51 7.45 9.10
CA ARG A 196 -10.62 8.08 9.85
C ARG A 196 -11.83 7.17 9.96
N THR A 197 -12.13 6.43 8.90
CA THR A 197 -13.23 5.46 8.91
C THR A 197 -12.95 4.33 9.90
N PHE A 198 -11.74 3.76 9.90
CA PHE A 198 -11.37 2.73 10.88
C PHE A 198 -11.47 3.24 12.32
N ALA A 199 -10.96 4.44 12.59
CA ALA A 199 -11.08 5.06 13.91
C ALA A 199 -12.55 5.31 14.32
N TYR A 200 -13.41 5.69 13.37
CA TYR A 200 -14.83 5.87 13.63
C TYR A 200 -15.52 4.53 13.92
N LEU A 201 -15.25 3.50 13.11
CA LEU A 201 -15.84 2.16 13.24
C LEU A 201 -15.49 1.52 14.59
N GLU A 202 -14.22 1.57 14.99
CA GLU A 202 -13.75 1.10 16.30
C GLU A 202 -14.48 1.80 17.46
N SER A 203 -14.82 3.08 17.30
CA SER A 203 -15.44 3.88 18.36
C SER A 203 -16.96 3.70 18.49
N GLU A 204 -17.66 3.44 17.39
CA GLU A 204 -19.14 3.43 17.34
C GLU A 204 -19.75 2.03 17.30
N TYR A 205 -18.99 1.02 16.86
CA TYR A 205 -19.49 -0.34 16.66
C TYR A 205 -18.85 -1.35 17.62
N SER A 206 -19.45 -2.54 17.72
CA SER A 206 -18.82 -3.65 18.43
C SER A 206 -17.60 -4.14 17.64
N GLU A 207 -16.63 -4.77 18.30
CA GLU A 207 -15.39 -5.26 17.65
C GLU A 207 -15.67 -6.12 16.40
N GLU A 208 -16.61 -7.07 16.51
CA GLU A 208 -17.02 -7.95 15.41
C GLU A 208 -17.72 -7.19 14.27
N ASP A 209 -18.65 -6.29 14.60
CA ASP A 209 -19.35 -5.47 13.59
C ASP A 209 -18.40 -4.48 12.91
N ALA A 210 -17.46 -3.90 13.67
CA ALA A 210 -16.47 -2.95 13.21
C ALA A 210 -15.50 -3.61 12.22
N ALA A 211 -15.01 -4.81 12.53
CA ALA A 211 -14.13 -5.57 11.63
C ALA A 211 -14.83 -5.93 10.31
N GLN A 212 -16.07 -6.45 10.39
CA GLN A 212 -16.87 -6.74 9.20
C GLN A 212 -17.10 -5.49 8.33
N TYR A 213 -17.35 -4.35 8.98
CA TYR A 213 -17.59 -3.11 8.27
C TYR A 213 -16.30 -2.52 7.69
N ALA A 214 -15.17 -2.62 8.40
CA ALA A 214 -13.87 -2.19 7.91
C ALA A 214 -13.51 -2.93 6.63
N SER A 215 -13.62 -4.27 6.64
CA SER A 215 -13.45 -5.11 5.44
C SER A 215 -14.35 -4.65 4.30
N ALA A 216 -15.65 -4.53 4.53
CA ALA A 216 -16.61 -4.12 3.49
C ALA A 216 -16.27 -2.77 2.83
N VAL A 217 -15.68 -1.82 3.57
CA VAL A 217 -15.29 -0.50 3.07
C VAL A 217 -13.91 -0.53 2.38
N SER A 218 -12.99 -1.38 2.84
CA SER A 218 -11.61 -1.39 2.36
C SER A 218 -11.39 -2.29 1.15
N THR A 219 -12.08 -3.42 1.03
CA THR A 219 -11.75 -4.46 0.04
C THR A 219 -11.68 -3.91 -1.38
N GLU A 220 -12.74 -3.30 -1.92
CA GLU A 220 -12.73 -2.78 -3.31
C GLU A 220 -11.66 -1.69 -3.51
N VAL A 221 -11.37 -0.91 -2.46
CA VAL A 221 -10.36 0.15 -2.53
C VAL A 221 -8.95 -0.44 -2.63
N LEU A 222 -8.64 -1.40 -1.77
CA LEU A 222 -7.31 -2.00 -1.65
C LEU A 222 -7.02 -3.01 -2.77
N THR A 223 -8.02 -3.78 -3.21
CA THR A 223 -7.82 -4.83 -4.23
C THR A 223 -8.10 -4.37 -5.66
N GLU A 224 -8.93 -3.33 -5.88
CA GLU A 224 -9.22 -2.84 -7.24
C GLU A 224 -8.66 -1.45 -7.53
N TYR A 225 -8.87 -0.48 -6.62
CA TYR A 225 -8.56 0.92 -6.93
C TYR A 225 -7.08 1.24 -6.80
N VAL A 226 -6.47 0.83 -5.69
CA VAL A 226 -5.04 1.03 -5.41
C VAL A 226 -4.16 0.37 -6.48
N PRO A 227 -4.35 -0.91 -6.87
CA PRO A 227 -3.49 -1.54 -7.86
C PRO A 227 -3.58 -0.84 -9.21
N SER A 228 -4.77 -0.37 -9.59
CA SER A 228 -4.96 0.42 -10.81
C SER A 228 -4.27 1.79 -10.75
N ILE A 229 -4.29 2.47 -9.59
CA ILE A 229 -3.53 3.72 -9.38
C ILE A 229 -2.03 3.46 -9.56
N LEU A 230 -1.50 2.39 -8.95
CA LEU A 230 -0.10 2.01 -9.03
C LEU A 230 0.32 1.70 -10.48
N GLU A 231 -0.47 0.91 -11.20
CA GLU A 231 -0.22 0.59 -12.61
C GLU A 231 -0.23 1.84 -13.50
N GLN A 232 -1.18 2.75 -13.28
CA GLN A 232 -1.26 4.01 -14.03
C GLN A 232 -0.08 4.92 -13.72
N ALA A 233 0.28 5.10 -12.45
CA ALA A 233 1.43 5.91 -12.03
C ALA A 233 2.72 5.37 -12.64
N TYR A 234 2.90 4.04 -12.61
CA TYR A 234 4.03 3.37 -13.26
C TYR A 234 4.06 3.59 -14.78
N THR A 235 2.91 3.41 -15.45
CA THR A 235 2.79 3.59 -16.92
C THR A 235 3.10 5.02 -17.36
N HIS A 236 2.83 6.00 -16.51
CA HIS A 236 3.17 7.41 -16.72
C HIS A 236 4.56 7.80 -16.19
N GLU A 237 5.42 6.82 -15.88
CA GLU A 237 6.80 6.98 -15.40
C GLU A 237 6.92 7.83 -14.11
N GLN A 238 5.89 7.83 -13.25
CA GLN A 238 5.87 8.55 -11.98
C GLN A 238 6.20 7.62 -10.80
N TYR A 239 7.47 7.25 -10.69
CA TYR A 239 7.91 6.26 -9.68
C TYR A 239 7.90 6.78 -8.25
N ASP A 240 8.04 8.10 -8.06
CA ASP A 240 7.90 8.73 -6.73
C ASP A 240 6.46 8.54 -6.22
N LEU A 241 5.47 8.80 -7.10
CA LEU A 241 4.05 8.58 -6.80
C LEU A 241 3.70 7.11 -6.54
N VAL A 242 4.37 6.17 -7.22
CA VAL A 242 4.23 4.73 -6.93
C VAL A 242 4.69 4.42 -5.51
N SER A 243 5.85 4.96 -5.11
CA SER A 243 6.43 4.70 -3.79
C SER A 243 5.55 5.30 -2.69
N GLU A 244 5.12 6.56 -2.85
CA GLU A 244 4.22 7.24 -1.91
C GLU A 244 2.88 6.50 -1.77
N ALA A 245 2.31 6.02 -2.88
CA ALA A 245 1.06 5.28 -2.87
C ALA A 245 1.18 3.91 -2.18
N VAL A 246 2.32 3.22 -2.34
CA VAL A 246 2.59 1.99 -1.61
C VAL A 246 2.76 2.27 -0.11
N ASP A 247 3.52 3.30 0.27
CA ASP A 247 3.71 3.71 1.67
C ASP A 247 2.38 4.08 2.35
N ASP A 248 1.47 4.73 1.60
CA ASP A 248 0.14 5.07 2.11
C ASP A 248 -0.75 3.84 2.31
N VAL A 249 -0.65 2.85 1.42
CA VAL A 249 -1.37 1.57 1.55
C VAL A 249 -0.84 0.77 2.73
N GLU A 250 0.49 0.71 2.90
CA GLU A 250 1.13 0.12 4.06
C GLU A 250 0.61 0.74 5.35
N ALA A 251 0.60 2.07 5.42
CA ALA A 251 0.14 2.77 6.61
C ALA A 251 -1.35 2.54 6.91
N VAL A 252 -2.19 2.40 5.88
CA VAL A 252 -3.61 2.04 6.04
C VAL A 252 -3.74 0.61 6.57
N ALA A 253 -2.97 -0.33 6.04
CA ALA A 253 -2.98 -1.72 6.47
C ALA A 253 -2.47 -1.88 7.90
N LEU A 254 -1.40 -1.19 8.28
CA LEU A 254 -0.88 -1.17 9.65
C LEU A 254 -1.85 -0.51 10.63
N ASP A 255 -2.48 0.61 10.27
CA ASP A 255 -3.52 1.23 11.13
C ASP A 255 -4.75 0.32 11.29
N GLY A 256 -5.14 -0.40 10.22
CA GLY A 256 -6.18 -1.43 10.30
C GLY A 256 -5.80 -2.57 11.24
N LEU A 257 -4.58 -3.09 11.11
CA LEU A 257 -4.04 -4.17 11.94
C LEU A 257 -3.97 -3.77 13.42
N ASP A 258 -3.47 -2.57 13.73
CA ASP A 258 -3.38 -2.03 15.10
C ASP A 258 -4.74 -1.93 15.79
N ARG A 259 -5.82 -1.82 15.02
CA ARG A 259 -7.22 -1.76 15.50
C ARG A 259 -7.92 -3.12 15.50
N GLY A 260 -7.23 -4.20 15.13
CA GLY A 260 -7.78 -5.55 15.04
C GLY A 260 -8.54 -5.85 13.75
N PHE A 261 -8.46 -4.99 12.73
CA PHE A 261 -9.09 -5.21 11.42
C PHE A 261 -8.15 -5.98 10.48
N THR A 262 -7.93 -7.26 10.79
CA THR A 262 -6.95 -8.12 10.07
C THR A 262 -7.22 -8.23 8.57
N ASP A 263 -8.49 -8.27 8.16
CA ASP A 263 -8.89 -8.35 6.75
C ASP A 263 -8.35 -7.17 5.92
N VAL A 264 -8.14 -6.01 6.54
CA VAL A 264 -7.57 -4.83 5.85
C VAL A 264 -6.13 -5.10 5.42
N ALA A 265 -5.35 -5.78 6.26
CA ALA A 265 -3.97 -6.16 5.92
C ALA A 265 -3.92 -7.24 4.84
N GLU A 266 -4.86 -8.19 4.88
CA GLU A 266 -5.01 -9.23 3.85
C GLU A 266 -5.38 -8.62 2.50
N ASP A 267 -6.41 -7.76 2.45
CA ASP A 267 -6.84 -7.04 1.24
C ASP A 267 -5.71 -6.15 0.66
N ALA A 268 -4.96 -5.47 1.53
CA ALA A 268 -3.81 -4.67 1.11
C ALA A 268 -2.70 -5.54 0.50
N ALA A 269 -2.39 -6.68 1.12
CA ALA A 269 -1.40 -7.62 0.61
C ALA A 269 -1.82 -8.23 -0.74
N GLU A 270 -3.11 -8.55 -0.90
CA GLU A 270 -3.67 -9.01 -2.18
C GLU A 270 -3.50 -7.96 -3.28
N GLY A 271 -3.97 -6.72 -3.03
CA GLY A 271 -3.88 -5.65 -4.02
C GLY A 271 -2.44 -5.28 -4.38
N LEU A 272 -1.56 -5.22 -3.39
CA LEU A 272 -0.12 -5.03 -3.61
C LEU A 272 0.46 -6.19 -4.44
N GLY A 273 0.09 -7.43 -4.15
CA GLY A 273 0.46 -8.61 -4.92
C GLY A 273 0.02 -8.53 -6.39
N ASP A 274 -1.21 -8.09 -6.65
CA ASP A 274 -1.72 -7.89 -8.01
C ASP A 274 -0.93 -6.81 -8.77
N ALA A 275 -0.60 -5.70 -8.12
CA ALA A 275 0.25 -4.66 -8.69
C ALA A 275 1.67 -5.17 -9.01
N PHE A 276 2.23 -6.00 -8.14
CA PHE A 276 3.52 -6.66 -8.37
C PHE A 276 3.50 -7.51 -9.64
N ASP A 277 2.45 -8.32 -9.80
CA ASP A 277 2.28 -9.26 -10.90
C ASP A 277 2.00 -8.58 -12.25
N ALA A 278 1.37 -7.40 -12.22
CA ALA A 278 1.09 -6.56 -13.39
C ALA A 278 2.34 -5.89 -13.96
N ALA A 279 3.40 -5.74 -13.17
CA ALA A 279 4.64 -5.09 -13.60
C ALA A 279 5.27 -5.83 -14.82
N PRO A 280 5.88 -5.10 -15.78
CA PRO A 280 6.60 -5.73 -16.90
C PRO A 280 7.76 -6.61 -16.43
N LEU A 281 8.05 -7.71 -17.13
CA LEU A 281 9.17 -8.63 -16.84
C LEU A 281 10.55 -8.06 -17.27
N THR A 282 10.73 -6.74 -17.13
CA THR A 282 11.98 -6.04 -17.41
C THR A 282 12.53 -5.42 -16.14
N TRP A 283 13.78 -4.94 -16.20
CA TRP A 283 14.39 -4.20 -15.11
C TRP A 283 13.59 -2.92 -14.76
N GLU A 284 12.95 -2.26 -15.73
CA GLU A 284 12.08 -1.12 -15.40
C GLU A 284 10.89 -1.52 -14.52
N GLY A 285 10.34 -2.73 -14.71
CA GLY A 285 9.26 -3.25 -13.87
C GLY A 285 9.63 -3.35 -12.39
N ASN A 286 10.93 -3.43 -12.06
CA ASN A 286 11.37 -3.40 -10.67
C ASN A 286 11.12 -2.06 -9.98
N ARG A 287 10.85 -0.98 -10.72
CA ARG A 287 10.42 0.31 -10.14
C ARG A 287 9.02 0.26 -9.54
N LEU A 288 8.19 -0.70 -9.95
CA LEU A 288 6.92 -1.02 -9.29
C LEU A 288 7.10 -2.13 -8.25
N ARG A 289 7.82 -3.20 -8.59
CA ARG A 289 7.99 -4.35 -7.68
C ARG A 289 8.76 -4.06 -6.40
N SER A 290 9.77 -3.21 -6.44
CA SER A 290 10.64 -2.97 -5.27
C SER A 290 9.88 -2.34 -4.10
N PRO A 291 9.19 -1.18 -4.26
CA PRO A 291 8.42 -0.61 -3.15
C PRO A 291 7.30 -1.56 -2.69
N VAL A 292 6.62 -2.22 -3.63
CA VAL A 292 5.57 -3.20 -3.30
C VAL A 292 6.11 -4.37 -2.47
N LYS A 293 7.27 -4.92 -2.84
CA LYS A 293 7.93 -6.00 -2.08
C LYS A 293 8.32 -5.50 -0.69
N GLU A 294 8.95 -4.34 -0.60
CA GLU A 294 9.37 -3.75 0.68
C GLU A 294 8.17 -3.62 1.62
N SER A 295 7.03 -3.15 1.11
CA SER A 295 5.80 -3.05 1.89
C SER A 295 5.21 -4.39 2.28
N LEU A 296 5.15 -5.38 1.37
CA LEU A 296 4.70 -6.74 1.69
C LEU A 296 5.58 -7.40 2.78
N VAL A 297 6.88 -7.13 2.79
CA VAL A 297 7.79 -7.60 3.85
C VAL A 297 7.43 -6.98 5.19
N GLU A 298 7.23 -5.66 5.25
CA GLU A 298 6.87 -4.98 6.49
C GLU A 298 5.48 -5.39 7.01
N LEU A 299 4.49 -5.58 6.14
CA LEU A 299 3.19 -6.14 6.51
C LEU A 299 3.31 -7.59 7.02
N THR A 300 4.16 -8.40 6.40
CA THR A 300 4.40 -9.78 6.85
C THR A 300 5.07 -9.80 8.23
N LYS A 301 6.01 -8.89 8.51
CA LYS A 301 6.62 -8.74 9.85
C LYS A 301 5.61 -8.27 10.89
N ALA A 302 4.78 -7.27 10.56
CA ALA A 302 3.77 -6.76 11.48
C ALA A 302 2.76 -7.85 11.85
N THR A 303 2.26 -8.61 10.86
CA THR A 303 1.36 -9.74 11.13
C THR A 303 2.05 -10.89 11.88
N ALA A 304 3.33 -11.15 11.60
CA ALA A 304 4.12 -12.11 12.37
C ALA A 304 4.25 -11.72 13.85
N SER A 305 4.41 -10.43 14.15
CA SER A 305 4.52 -9.91 15.52
C SER A 305 3.18 -9.93 16.27
N ASP A 306 2.11 -9.44 15.64
CA ASP A 306 0.93 -8.99 16.39
C ASP A 306 -0.39 -9.67 15.98
N ALA A 307 -0.43 -10.40 14.86
CA ALA A 307 -1.66 -11.03 14.35
C ALA A 307 -1.79 -12.52 14.72
N GLU A 308 -2.96 -13.11 14.44
CA GLU A 308 -3.14 -14.56 14.48
C GLU A 308 -2.41 -15.26 13.32
N TYR A 309 -2.08 -16.55 13.49
CA TYR A 309 -1.37 -17.34 12.47
C TYR A 309 -2.08 -17.35 11.10
N THR A 310 -3.40 -17.35 11.06
CA THR A 310 -4.17 -17.35 9.80
C THR A 310 -3.94 -16.07 9.00
N THR A 311 -3.93 -14.91 9.66
CA THR A 311 -3.67 -13.62 9.02
C THR A 311 -2.22 -13.49 8.58
N PHE A 312 -1.27 -13.89 9.43
CA PHE A 312 0.14 -13.97 9.05
C PHE A 312 0.33 -14.82 7.79
N MET A 313 -0.27 -16.02 7.74
CA MET A 313 -0.19 -16.93 6.60
C MET A 313 -0.84 -16.34 5.34
N SER A 314 -1.95 -15.62 5.47
CA SER A 314 -2.64 -14.98 4.34
C SER A 314 -1.75 -13.90 3.72
N VAL A 315 -1.20 -13.01 4.54
CA VAL A 315 -0.30 -11.93 4.09
C VAL A 315 1.03 -12.49 3.55
N SER A 316 1.67 -13.43 4.26
CA SER A 316 2.93 -14.03 3.82
C SER A 316 2.78 -14.78 2.49
N HIS A 317 1.60 -15.38 2.25
CA HIS A 317 1.31 -16.05 0.98
C HIS A 317 1.46 -15.10 -0.20
N HIS A 318 0.97 -13.85 -0.11
CA HIS A 318 1.10 -12.89 -1.19
C HIS A 318 2.56 -12.54 -1.47
N LEU A 319 3.39 -12.34 -0.45
CA LEU A 319 4.83 -12.11 -0.65
C LEU A 319 5.52 -13.31 -1.34
N ASP A 320 5.36 -14.50 -0.77
CA ASP A 320 6.05 -15.71 -1.23
C ASP A 320 5.58 -16.15 -2.61
N HIS A 321 4.27 -16.07 -2.86
CA HIS A 321 3.65 -16.41 -4.13
C HIS A 321 4.20 -15.54 -5.25
N GLN A 322 4.28 -14.22 -5.03
CA GLN A 322 4.72 -13.27 -6.04
C GLN A 322 6.19 -13.48 -6.43
N MET A 323 7.06 -13.75 -5.44
CA MET A 323 8.45 -14.12 -5.72
C MET A 323 8.54 -15.43 -6.52
N ALA A 324 7.75 -16.43 -6.16
CA ALA A 324 7.75 -17.73 -6.84
C ALA A 324 7.20 -17.63 -8.28
N VAL A 325 6.14 -16.84 -8.49
CA VAL A 325 5.55 -16.57 -9.81
C VAL A 325 6.55 -15.84 -10.69
N LEU A 326 7.27 -14.83 -10.17
CA LEU A 326 8.30 -14.12 -10.91
C LEU A 326 9.37 -15.09 -11.44
N LEU A 327 9.91 -15.96 -10.58
CA LEU A 327 10.88 -16.97 -11.00
C LEU A 327 10.30 -17.95 -12.05
N ARG A 328 9.04 -18.37 -11.90
CA ARG A 328 8.37 -19.26 -12.87
C ARG A 328 8.16 -18.61 -14.23
N ARG A 329 7.99 -17.29 -14.27
CA ARG A 329 7.89 -16.50 -15.51
C ARG A 329 9.23 -16.34 -16.23
N ARG A 330 10.35 -16.70 -15.59
CA ARG A 330 11.71 -16.72 -16.15
C ARG A 330 12.14 -15.39 -16.78
N PRO A 331 12.09 -14.28 -16.02
CA PRO A 331 12.69 -13.02 -16.48
C PRO A 331 14.21 -13.15 -16.55
N ASP A 332 14.88 -12.19 -17.19
CA ASP A 332 16.35 -12.14 -17.17
C ASP A 332 16.89 -12.07 -15.74
N ALA A 333 18.06 -12.67 -15.48
CA ALA A 333 18.68 -12.69 -14.15
C ALA A 333 18.87 -11.28 -13.55
N ASN A 334 19.10 -10.25 -14.37
CA ASN A 334 19.19 -8.86 -13.92
C ASN A 334 17.90 -8.31 -13.27
N VAL A 335 16.74 -8.91 -13.56
CA VAL A 335 15.45 -8.57 -12.95
C VAL A 335 15.34 -9.19 -11.57
N THR A 336 15.81 -10.43 -11.40
CA THR A 336 15.66 -11.21 -10.17
C THR A 336 16.81 -11.01 -9.19
N ASP A 337 18.02 -10.71 -9.67
CA ASP A 337 19.26 -10.77 -8.87
C ASP A 337 19.15 -10.05 -7.53
N ARG A 338 18.76 -8.78 -7.56
CA ARG A 338 18.55 -8.00 -6.33
C ARG A 338 17.21 -8.30 -5.68
N LEU A 339 16.13 -8.34 -6.45
CA LEU A 339 14.77 -8.41 -5.90
C LEU A 339 14.53 -9.71 -5.13
N VAL A 340 14.84 -10.84 -5.78
CA VAL A 340 14.72 -12.21 -5.27
C VAL A 340 15.89 -12.52 -4.32
N GLY A 341 17.11 -12.05 -4.65
CA GLY A 341 18.28 -12.27 -3.80
C GLY A 341 18.17 -11.61 -2.42
N ASP A 342 17.73 -10.34 -2.36
CA ASP A 342 17.50 -9.62 -1.09
C ASP A 342 16.37 -10.30 -0.28
N TYR A 343 15.31 -10.75 -0.97
CA TYR A 343 14.21 -11.47 -0.33
C TYR A 343 14.70 -12.80 0.29
N TYR A 344 15.39 -13.62 -0.50
CA TYR A 344 15.86 -14.95 -0.09
C TYR A 344 16.87 -14.87 1.06
N SER A 345 17.93 -14.08 0.91
CA SER A 345 19.08 -14.11 1.83
C SER A 345 18.88 -13.29 3.11
N ARG A 346 17.98 -12.30 3.08
CA ARG A 346 17.83 -11.33 4.16
C ARG A 346 16.40 -11.27 4.69
N GLU A 347 15.42 -10.97 3.84
CA GLU A 347 14.09 -10.59 4.31
C GLU A 347 13.32 -11.78 4.90
N VAL A 348 13.45 -12.99 4.33
CA VAL A 348 12.90 -14.21 4.96
C VAL A 348 13.52 -14.44 6.35
N GLY A 349 14.83 -14.19 6.48
CA GLY A 349 15.52 -14.27 7.78
C GLY A 349 14.96 -13.27 8.80
N GLU A 350 14.72 -12.02 8.38
CA GLU A 350 14.13 -11.00 9.25
C GLU A 350 12.69 -11.35 9.67
N ILE A 351 11.87 -11.90 8.77
CA ILE A 351 10.51 -12.39 9.11
C ILE A 351 10.58 -13.55 10.10
N PHE A 352 11.52 -14.48 9.89
CA PHE A 352 11.75 -15.61 10.77
C PHE A 352 12.23 -15.17 12.16
N GLU A 353 13.13 -14.18 12.24
CA GLU A 353 13.59 -13.57 13.50
C GLU A 353 12.40 -13.00 14.30
N VAL A 354 11.45 -12.30 13.67
CA VAL A 354 10.24 -11.79 14.36
C VAL A 354 9.39 -12.93 14.94
N LEU A 355 9.21 -14.02 14.19
CA LEU A 355 8.46 -15.19 14.71
C LEU A 355 9.20 -15.88 15.84
N VAL A 356 10.52 -15.99 15.75
CA VAL A 356 11.37 -16.56 16.81
C VAL A 356 11.31 -15.69 18.06
N ASP A 357 11.37 -14.37 17.93
CA ASP A 357 11.21 -13.44 19.06
C ASP A 357 9.84 -13.58 19.74
N ARG A 358 8.80 -13.86 18.96
CA ARG A 358 7.43 -14.03 19.47
C ARG A 358 7.19 -15.38 20.13
N TYR A 359 7.60 -16.47 19.48
CA TYR A 359 7.22 -17.84 19.87
C TYR A 359 8.36 -18.67 20.47
N GLY A 360 9.60 -18.20 20.39
CA GLY A 360 10.78 -18.96 20.77
C GLY A 360 10.77 -19.43 22.22
N ASP A 361 10.42 -18.53 23.14
CA ASP A 361 10.32 -18.86 24.57
C ASP A 361 9.27 -19.94 24.86
N ASP A 362 8.17 -19.97 24.09
CA ASP A 362 7.10 -20.95 24.26
C ASP A 362 7.50 -22.32 23.73
N VAL A 363 8.33 -22.41 22.69
CA VAL A 363 8.66 -23.67 22.01
C VAL A 363 10.00 -24.29 22.42
N GLN A 364 10.96 -23.53 22.96
CA GLN A 364 12.33 -23.99 23.23
C GLN A 364 12.39 -25.24 24.13
N ASP A 365 11.53 -25.32 25.16
CA ASP A 365 11.53 -26.40 26.15
C ASP A 365 10.55 -27.54 25.80
N GLN A 366 9.82 -27.42 24.68
CA GLN A 366 8.83 -28.41 24.28
C GLN A 366 9.47 -29.57 23.50
N ASP A 367 9.04 -30.80 23.80
CA ASP A 367 9.43 -32.00 23.05
C ASP A 367 8.63 -32.09 21.73
N ILE A 368 9.01 -31.24 20.78
CA ILE A 368 8.37 -31.13 19.47
C ILE A 368 9.14 -31.99 18.45
N ASN A 369 8.42 -32.86 17.73
CA ASN A 369 9.00 -33.55 16.59
C ASN A 369 9.01 -32.63 15.35
N TRP A 370 10.04 -31.81 15.23
CA TRP A 370 10.23 -30.89 14.10
C TRP A 370 10.46 -31.60 12.76
N ILE A 371 11.02 -32.81 12.78
CA ILE A 371 11.37 -33.57 11.57
C ILE A 371 10.12 -34.17 10.94
N SER A 372 9.34 -34.91 11.72
CA SER A 372 8.10 -35.56 11.27
C SER A 372 6.96 -35.23 12.25
N PRO A 373 6.31 -34.05 12.11
CA PRO A 373 5.26 -33.60 13.02
C PRO A 373 3.91 -34.27 12.72
N THR A 374 3.93 -35.55 12.33
CA THR A 374 2.71 -36.33 12.10
C THR A 374 2.71 -37.63 12.88
N ASP A 375 1.54 -37.99 13.41
CA ASP A 375 1.25 -39.34 13.88
C ASP A 375 0.17 -39.92 12.97
N GLY A 376 0.61 -40.63 11.92
CA GLY A 376 -0.23 -41.16 10.86
C GLY A 376 -0.79 -40.07 9.93
N ARG A 377 -2.00 -39.59 10.19
CA ARG A 377 -2.63 -38.46 9.44
C ARG A 377 -2.85 -37.22 10.30
N LYS A 378 -2.52 -37.29 11.59
CA LYS A 378 -2.79 -36.22 12.54
C LYS A 378 -1.54 -35.35 12.67
N TRP A 379 -1.70 -34.06 12.48
CA TRP A 379 -0.67 -33.06 12.77
C TRP A 379 -0.48 -32.96 14.29
N THR A 380 0.78 -32.98 14.74
CA THR A 380 1.13 -33.00 16.17
C THR A 380 1.89 -31.75 16.64
N LEU A 381 2.13 -30.77 15.77
CA LEU A 381 2.74 -29.50 16.16
C LEU A 381 1.82 -28.67 17.05
N PRO A 382 2.35 -28.05 18.12
CA PRO A 382 1.68 -26.99 18.86
C PRO A 382 1.37 -25.77 17.98
N ASP A 383 0.35 -25.00 18.37
CA ASP A 383 -0.09 -23.80 17.64
C ASP A 383 1.06 -22.76 17.57
N GLU A 384 1.86 -22.63 18.63
CA GLU A 384 3.00 -21.70 18.71
C GLU A 384 4.17 -22.13 17.79
N ALA A 385 4.27 -23.42 17.47
CA ALA A 385 5.30 -23.96 16.59
C ALA A 385 4.90 -23.94 15.11
N GLU A 386 3.60 -23.75 14.82
CA GLU A 386 3.06 -23.78 13.46
C GLU A 386 3.59 -22.64 12.57
N PRO A 387 3.65 -21.36 13.01
CA PRO A 387 4.21 -20.27 12.22
C PRO A 387 5.69 -20.49 11.85
N LEU A 388 6.50 -20.96 12.80
CA LEU A 388 7.91 -21.26 12.58
C LEU A 388 8.09 -22.39 11.56
N ARG A 389 7.28 -23.46 11.68
CA ARG A 389 7.28 -24.56 10.72
C ARG A 389 6.78 -24.11 9.34
N HIS A 390 5.80 -23.21 9.29
CA HIS A 390 5.24 -22.66 8.06
C HIS A 390 6.33 -21.95 7.25
N VAL A 391 7.07 -21.01 7.87
CA VAL A 391 8.15 -20.29 7.18
C VAL A 391 9.23 -21.25 6.66
N TRP A 392 9.64 -22.25 7.46
CA TRP A 392 10.56 -23.28 6.96
C TRP A 392 10.00 -23.99 5.71
N ARG A 393 8.70 -24.34 5.70
CA ARG A 393 8.08 -25.05 4.58
C ARG A 393 8.01 -24.20 3.31
N GLU A 394 7.61 -22.96 3.44
CA GLU A 394 7.57 -22.04 2.30
C GLU A 394 8.97 -21.71 1.80
N TYR A 395 9.96 -21.60 2.69
CA TYR A 395 11.34 -21.40 2.30
C TYR A 395 11.95 -22.60 1.56
N VAL A 396 11.62 -23.84 1.98
CA VAL A 396 11.93 -25.05 1.20
C VAL A 396 11.27 -25.01 -0.18
N SER A 397 9.98 -24.67 -0.24
CA SER A 397 9.19 -24.57 -1.48
C SER A 397 9.76 -23.50 -2.43
N PHE A 398 10.23 -22.39 -1.88
CA PHE A 398 10.84 -21.32 -2.63
C PHE A 398 12.23 -21.71 -3.16
N THR A 399 13.05 -22.35 -2.33
CA THR A 399 14.35 -22.91 -2.72
C THR A 399 14.21 -23.88 -3.88
N GLN A 400 13.17 -24.72 -3.90
CA GLN A 400 12.87 -25.57 -5.05
C GLN A 400 12.61 -24.77 -6.32
N THR A 401 11.90 -23.65 -6.20
CA THR A 401 11.60 -22.78 -7.35
C THR A 401 12.89 -22.14 -7.89
N VAL A 402 13.80 -21.73 -7.00
CA VAL A 402 15.14 -21.26 -7.35
C VAL A 402 15.96 -22.32 -8.08
N LEU A 403 16.01 -23.56 -7.56
CA LEU A 403 16.76 -24.65 -8.20
C LEU A 403 16.15 -25.04 -9.56
N ARG A 404 14.82 -25.03 -9.69
CA ARG A 404 14.14 -25.25 -10.99
C ARG A 404 14.52 -24.19 -12.01
N TYR A 405 14.57 -22.92 -11.58
CA TYR A 405 15.03 -21.82 -12.43
C TYR A 405 16.48 -22.08 -12.87
N ARG A 406 17.38 -22.44 -11.95
CA ARG A 406 18.79 -22.73 -12.25
C ARG A 406 18.97 -23.85 -13.27
N VAL A 407 18.18 -24.92 -13.16
CA VAL A 407 18.22 -26.03 -14.12
C VAL A 407 17.69 -25.59 -15.48
N SER A 408 16.68 -24.72 -15.53
CA SER A 408 16.08 -24.32 -16.79
C SER A 408 16.83 -23.22 -17.53
N GLU A 409 17.43 -22.28 -16.81
CA GLU A 409 18.11 -21.11 -17.37
C GLU A 409 19.64 -21.24 -17.35
N GLU A 410 20.18 -22.36 -16.85
CA GLU A 410 21.62 -22.63 -16.69
C GLU A 410 22.39 -21.64 -15.79
N GLU A 411 21.70 -20.64 -15.23
CA GLU A 411 22.23 -19.61 -14.32
C GLU A 411 21.31 -19.48 -13.09
N TYR A 412 21.87 -19.09 -11.94
CA TYR A 412 21.07 -18.80 -10.76
C TYR A 412 20.32 -17.47 -10.93
N PRO A 413 19.13 -17.31 -10.33
CA PRO A 413 18.38 -16.06 -10.40
C PRO A 413 19.00 -14.93 -9.58
N PHE A 414 20.00 -15.24 -8.75
CA PHE A 414 20.79 -14.33 -7.91
C PHE A 414 22.14 -14.98 -7.57
N VAL A 415 23.03 -14.29 -6.85
CA VAL A 415 24.34 -14.83 -6.42
C VAL A 415 24.18 -16.14 -5.63
N GLU A 416 24.77 -17.23 -6.13
CA GLU A 416 24.65 -18.59 -5.58
C GLU A 416 24.83 -18.67 -4.04
N GLY A 417 25.85 -18.00 -3.50
CA GLY A 417 26.13 -18.03 -2.06
C GLY A 417 25.01 -17.50 -1.18
N SER A 418 24.07 -16.75 -1.75
CA SER A 418 22.87 -16.26 -1.07
C SER A 418 21.97 -17.41 -0.61
N ILE A 419 22.03 -18.59 -1.27
CA ILE A 419 21.27 -19.76 -0.86
C ILE A 419 21.76 -20.25 0.51
N ASP A 420 23.05 -20.51 0.60
CA ASP A 420 23.70 -20.99 1.82
C ASP A 420 23.61 -19.96 2.95
N ASP A 421 23.85 -18.67 2.65
CA ASP A 421 23.74 -17.59 3.63
C ASP A 421 22.32 -17.45 4.22
N GLY A 422 21.28 -17.59 3.38
CA GLY A 422 19.90 -17.50 3.84
C GLY A 422 19.50 -18.68 4.74
N TRP A 423 19.88 -19.91 4.39
CA TRP A 423 19.65 -21.10 5.24
C TRP A 423 20.43 -21.03 6.55
N LYS A 424 21.67 -20.55 6.49
CA LYS A 424 22.48 -20.29 7.67
C LYS A 424 21.76 -19.31 8.60
N ARG A 425 21.26 -18.19 8.09
CA ARG A 425 20.61 -17.16 8.92
C ARG A 425 19.41 -17.66 9.72
N ILE A 426 18.50 -18.40 9.09
CA ILE A 426 17.35 -18.97 9.81
C ILE A 426 17.77 -20.08 10.79
N THR A 427 18.87 -20.78 10.49
CA THR A 427 19.44 -21.79 11.40
C THR A 427 20.05 -21.14 12.64
N GLU A 428 20.82 -20.06 12.44
CA GLU A 428 21.40 -19.26 13.52
C GLU A 428 20.30 -18.67 14.40
N SER A 429 19.26 -18.09 13.80
CA SER A 429 18.11 -17.53 14.54
C SER A 429 17.42 -18.59 15.42
N ALA A 430 17.20 -19.79 14.89
CA ALA A 430 16.61 -20.89 15.67
C ALA A 430 17.53 -21.37 16.80
N ALA A 431 18.84 -21.44 16.54
CA ALA A 431 19.83 -21.87 17.52
C ALA A 431 20.06 -20.84 18.63
N ASP A 432 20.09 -19.54 18.30
CA ASP A 432 20.19 -18.44 19.26
C ASP A 432 19.01 -18.42 20.23
N ALA A 433 17.81 -18.79 19.75
CA ALA A 433 16.61 -18.93 20.56
C ALA A 433 16.49 -20.28 21.30
N GLY A 434 17.50 -21.15 21.23
CA GLY A 434 17.50 -22.45 21.91
C GLY A 434 16.53 -23.48 21.32
N ILE A 435 16.03 -23.26 20.10
CA ILE A 435 15.09 -24.17 19.42
C ILE A 435 15.87 -25.23 18.63
N ASP A 436 16.69 -26.02 19.33
CA ASP A 436 17.67 -26.95 18.74
C ASP A 436 17.05 -27.92 17.73
N GLY A 437 15.80 -28.34 17.95
CA GLY A 437 15.08 -29.24 17.04
C GLY A 437 14.78 -28.58 15.68
N LEU A 438 14.43 -27.30 15.67
CA LEU A 438 14.20 -26.51 14.46
C LEU A 438 15.52 -26.17 13.76
N ALA A 439 16.57 -25.84 14.53
CA ALA A 439 17.91 -25.66 13.98
C ALA A 439 18.43 -26.95 13.32
N THR A 440 18.23 -28.10 13.97
CA THR A 440 18.59 -29.44 13.43
C THR A 440 17.87 -29.73 12.12
N LEU A 441 16.58 -29.37 12.04
CA LEU A 441 15.77 -29.48 10.84
C LEU A 441 16.29 -28.58 9.70
N CYS A 442 16.71 -27.35 10.01
CA CYS A 442 17.32 -26.44 9.03
C CYS A 442 18.68 -26.98 8.54
N CYS A 443 19.53 -27.48 9.45
CA CYS A 443 20.77 -28.18 9.10
C CYS A 443 20.52 -29.39 8.20
N SER A 444 19.54 -30.23 8.53
CA SER A 444 19.17 -31.40 7.72
C SER A 444 18.77 -31.01 6.31
N THR A 445 18.04 -29.90 6.19
CA THR A 445 17.65 -29.33 4.90
C THR A 445 18.86 -28.81 4.12
N THR A 446 19.74 -28.07 4.80
CA THR A 446 20.97 -27.50 4.24
C THR A 446 21.89 -28.59 3.69
N ILE A 447 22.07 -29.70 4.42
CA ILE A 447 22.86 -30.86 3.96
C ILE A 447 22.27 -31.47 2.68
N GLN A 448 20.95 -31.65 2.63
CA GLN A 448 20.28 -32.16 1.43
C GLN A 448 20.41 -31.20 0.24
N LEU A 449 20.33 -29.88 0.48
CA LEU A 449 20.52 -28.87 -0.55
C LEU A 449 21.96 -28.86 -1.05
N ALA A 450 22.96 -28.96 -0.17
CA ALA A 450 24.37 -29.05 -0.53
C ALA A 450 24.63 -30.24 -1.47
N TYR A 451 24.08 -31.42 -1.18
CA TYR A 451 24.15 -32.57 -2.09
C TYR A 451 23.57 -32.24 -3.47
N ARG A 452 22.43 -31.55 -3.54
CA ARG A 452 21.80 -31.22 -4.82
C ARG A 452 22.57 -30.19 -5.63
N VAL A 453 23.10 -29.18 -4.96
CA VAL A 453 23.95 -28.17 -5.61
C VAL A 453 25.23 -28.82 -6.11
N ASP A 454 25.80 -29.77 -5.36
CA ASP A 454 26.99 -30.52 -5.78
C ASP A 454 26.79 -31.27 -7.11
N GLN A 455 25.67 -32.00 -7.22
CA GLN A 455 25.29 -32.72 -8.44
C GLN A 455 25.05 -31.79 -9.65
N LEU A 456 24.82 -30.49 -9.43
CA LEU A 456 24.60 -29.50 -10.50
C LEU A 456 25.89 -28.76 -10.91
N GLU A 457 26.94 -28.80 -10.09
CA GLU A 457 28.07 -27.84 -10.13
C GLU A 457 29.46 -28.49 -10.22
N ASP A 458 29.56 -29.82 -10.33
CA ASP A 458 30.83 -30.56 -10.34
C ASP A 458 31.75 -30.21 -9.12
N GLY A 459 31.23 -30.17 -7.88
CA GLY A 459 32.11 -30.20 -6.68
C GLY A 459 32.35 -28.89 -5.92
N ARG A 460 31.53 -27.84 -6.04
CA ARG A 460 31.75 -26.55 -5.32
C ARG A 460 31.16 -26.50 -3.90
N LEU A 461 31.60 -27.41 -3.04
CA LEU A 461 31.08 -27.57 -1.66
C LEU A 461 31.72 -26.67 -0.59
N GLY A 462 32.72 -25.86 -0.95
CA GLY A 462 33.53 -25.11 0.03
C GLY A 462 32.76 -24.10 0.88
N MET A 463 31.63 -23.56 0.39
CA MET A 463 30.80 -22.62 1.15
C MET A 463 29.94 -23.36 2.18
N TRP A 464 29.22 -24.39 1.74
CA TRP A 464 28.36 -25.24 2.57
C TRP A 464 29.12 -25.88 3.74
N THR A 465 30.29 -26.45 3.47
CA THR A 465 31.18 -27.03 4.50
C THR A 465 31.64 -26.00 5.51
N ASN A 466 31.91 -24.77 5.05
CA ASN A 466 32.29 -23.66 5.92
C ASN A 466 31.13 -23.20 6.81
N ASN A 467 29.93 -23.07 6.28
CA ASN A 467 28.77 -22.61 7.04
C ASN A 467 28.30 -23.62 8.08
N LEU A 468 28.22 -24.91 7.73
CA LEU A 468 27.94 -25.98 8.70
C LEU A 468 29.06 -26.11 9.75
N GLY A 469 30.32 -25.91 9.35
CA GLY A 469 31.45 -25.91 10.27
C GLY A 469 31.43 -24.73 11.26
N LEU A 470 31.01 -23.54 10.81
CA LEU A 470 30.77 -22.37 11.68
C LEU A 470 29.63 -22.64 12.66
N LEU A 471 28.50 -23.15 12.18
CA LEU A 471 27.36 -23.52 13.03
C LEU A 471 27.76 -24.52 14.12
N ARG A 472 28.50 -25.56 13.76
CA ARG A 472 29.01 -26.58 14.69
C ARG A 472 30.05 -26.03 15.69
N ARG A 473 30.74 -24.94 15.35
CA ARG A 473 31.72 -24.29 16.22
C ARG A 473 31.06 -23.32 17.20
N ASP A 474 30.15 -22.50 16.69
CA ASP A 474 29.59 -21.34 17.39
C ASP A 474 28.38 -21.72 18.27
N TYR A 475 27.69 -22.80 17.93
CA TYR A 475 26.53 -23.34 18.65
C TYR A 475 26.78 -24.75 19.20
N ASP A 476 25.77 -25.39 19.81
CA ASP A 476 25.88 -26.77 20.27
C ASP A 476 26.19 -27.71 19.08
N PRO A 477 27.35 -28.40 19.07
CA PRO A 477 27.72 -29.31 17.99
C PRO A 477 26.69 -30.40 17.72
N THR A 478 25.89 -30.77 18.73
CA THR A 478 24.85 -31.79 18.60
C THR A 478 23.76 -31.42 17.61
N ILE A 479 23.52 -30.13 17.32
CA ILE A 479 22.55 -29.69 16.31
C ILE A 479 22.95 -30.23 14.92
N VAL A 480 24.20 -29.99 14.52
CA VAL A 480 24.73 -30.43 13.22
C VAL A 480 24.94 -31.95 13.21
N ASP A 481 25.51 -32.51 14.29
CA ASP A 481 25.79 -33.95 14.39
C ASP A 481 24.49 -34.78 14.37
N ARG A 482 23.41 -34.28 14.98
CA ARG A 482 22.08 -34.92 14.94
C ARG A 482 21.46 -34.87 13.56
N ALA A 483 21.64 -33.77 12.81
CA ALA A 483 21.16 -33.67 11.43
C ALA A 483 21.79 -34.77 10.55
N PHE A 484 23.11 -34.95 10.63
CA PHE A 484 23.80 -36.07 9.95
C PHE A 484 23.30 -37.44 10.40
N ALA A 485 23.12 -37.65 11.71
CA ALA A 485 22.64 -38.92 12.24
C ALA A 485 21.22 -39.29 11.74
N LEU A 486 20.31 -38.31 11.70
CA LEU A 486 18.95 -38.49 11.19
C LEU A 486 18.95 -38.87 9.71
N LEU A 487 19.71 -38.15 8.88
CA LEU A 487 19.81 -38.44 7.45
C LEU A 487 20.40 -39.83 7.16
N LYS A 488 21.43 -40.25 7.90
CA LYS A 488 21.98 -41.62 7.81
C LYS A 488 21.01 -42.71 8.26
N ALA A 489 20.09 -42.38 9.18
CA ALA A 489 19.03 -43.29 9.60
C ALA A 489 17.89 -43.39 8.57
N GLY A 490 17.94 -42.60 7.49
CA GLY A 490 16.89 -42.51 6.47
C GLY A 490 15.69 -41.67 6.92
N GLU A 491 15.80 -40.94 8.03
CA GLU A 491 14.75 -40.02 8.47
C GLU A 491 14.78 -38.77 7.61
N GLN A 492 13.68 -38.49 6.93
CA GLN A 492 13.51 -37.35 6.04
C GLN A 492 12.49 -36.38 6.65
N PRO A 493 12.72 -35.05 6.60
CA PRO A 493 11.76 -34.09 7.08
C PRO A 493 10.38 -34.21 6.38
N GLU A 494 9.32 -34.51 7.13
CA GLU A 494 7.95 -34.53 6.61
C GLU A 494 7.39 -33.10 6.54
N GLY A 495 7.36 -32.56 5.33
CA GLY A 495 6.84 -31.20 5.08
C GLY A 495 6.59 -30.90 3.61
N ARG A 496 6.29 -31.94 2.81
CA ARG A 496 6.55 -32.09 1.37
C ARG A 496 7.99 -32.55 1.13
N ASN A 497 8.14 -33.84 0.83
CA ASN A 497 9.22 -34.34 -0.04
C ASN A 497 9.44 -33.29 -1.11
N ILE A 498 10.67 -32.81 -1.29
CA ILE A 498 10.95 -31.66 -2.13
C ILE A 498 10.67 -32.00 -3.62
N SER A 499 9.41 -32.19 -4.02
CA SER A 499 9.03 -32.85 -5.26
C SER A 499 9.05 -31.85 -6.41
N VAL A 500 9.97 -32.01 -7.34
CA VAL A 500 9.95 -31.33 -8.63
C VAL A 500 9.32 -32.26 -9.66
N ARG A 501 8.00 -32.47 -9.58
CA ARG A 501 7.30 -33.00 -10.76
C ARG A 501 7.47 -32.01 -11.91
N THR A 502 8.08 -32.46 -13.00
CA THR A 502 7.64 -32.07 -14.34
C THR A 502 6.19 -32.52 -14.50
N PHE A 503 5.35 -31.64 -15.01
CA PHE A 503 3.92 -31.90 -15.23
C PHE A 503 3.75 -32.98 -16.31
N ASP A 504 3.47 -34.23 -15.92
CA ASP A 504 2.76 -35.22 -16.74
C ASP A 504 1.38 -35.44 -16.12
N PRO A 505 0.27 -35.11 -16.81
CA PRO A 505 -1.09 -35.15 -16.26
C PRO A 505 -1.66 -36.58 -16.04
N THR A 506 -0.84 -37.64 -16.07
CA THR A 506 -1.35 -39.02 -16.05
C THR A 506 -0.79 -40.00 -15.01
N SER A 507 0.16 -39.63 -14.13
CA SER A 507 0.69 -40.58 -13.12
C SER A 507 0.20 -40.32 -11.68
N ASP A 508 -0.49 -41.32 -11.15
CA ASP A 508 -1.11 -41.39 -9.83
C ASP A 508 -0.35 -42.46 -9.03
N ASP A 509 0.81 -42.11 -8.48
CA ASP A 509 1.59 -42.96 -7.56
C ASP A 509 2.16 -42.09 -6.43
N THR A 510 1.98 -42.55 -5.19
CA THR A 510 2.06 -41.75 -3.96
C THR A 510 3.22 -42.12 -3.02
N ASP A 511 4.17 -42.96 -3.44
CA ASP A 511 5.12 -43.62 -2.51
C ASP A 511 6.63 -43.44 -2.81
N GLU A 512 7.06 -42.47 -3.61
CA GLU A 512 8.51 -42.27 -3.95
C GLU A 512 9.20 -41.18 -3.12
N GLY A 513 10.51 -41.31 -2.83
CA GLY A 513 11.27 -40.31 -2.04
C GLY A 513 11.43 -38.95 -2.74
N PHE A 514 11.94 -37.94 -2.02
CA PHE A 514 12.33 -36.63 -2.56
C PHE A 514 13.25 -36.77 -3.79
N ILE A 515 14.19 -37.72 -3.75
CA ILE A 515 15.26 -37.92 -4.71
C ILE A 515 14.74 -38.31 -6.11
N GLU A 516 13.81 -39.25 -6.19
CA GLU A 516 13.30 -39.80 -7.46
C GLU A 516 12.34 -38.85 -8.18
N ARG A 517 11.68 -37.95 -7.42
CA ARG A 517 10.60 -37.10 -7.91
C ARG A 517 11.05 -35.81 -8.58
N VAL A 518 12.34 -35.48 -8.61
CA VAL A 518 12.85 -34.15 -9.01
C VAL A 518 13.57 -34.16 -10.34
N PHE A 519 14.37 -35.18 -10.58
CA PHE A 519 15.16 -35.35 -11.79
C PHE A 519 15.03 -36.82 -12.18
N GLY A 520 14.28 -37.08 -13.26
CA GLY A 520 14.07 -38.46 -13.70
C GLY A 520 15.41 -39.12 -14.03
N THR A 521 15.74 -40.18 -13.30
CA THR A 521 16.64 -41.29 -13.68
C THR A 521 17.84 -40.93 -14.58
N GLU A 522 18.59 -39.88 -14.28
CA GLU A 522 20.00 -39.84 -14.71
C GLU A 522 20.83 -40.45 -13.57
N GLU A 523 21.80 -41.29 -13.93
CA GLU A 523 22.66 -41.99 -12.96
C GLU A 523 23.31 -40.95 -12.05
N GLU A 524 23.03 -41.00 -10.73
CA GLU A 524 23.74 -40.19 -9.74
C GLU A 524 25.24 -40.53 -9.81
N ASP A 525 26.11 -39.51 -9.89
CA ASP A 525 27.55 -39.73 -9.96
C ASP A 525 28.10 -40.33 -8.65
N THR A 526 27.44 -40.05 -7.53
CA THR A 526 27.75 -40.61 -6.21
C THR A 526 26.47 -40.79 -5.40
N PRO A 527 26.18 -41.97 -4.84
CA PRO A 527 25.00 -42.18 -4.00
C PRO A 527 24.97 -41.26 -2.78
N PHE A 528 23.79 -40.77 -2.42
CA PHE A 528 23.61 -39.85 -1.28
C PHE A 528 24.25 -40.35 0.02
N GLU A 529 24.14 -41.64 0.34
CA GLU A 529 24.70 -42.20 1.57
C GLU A 529 26.23 -42.20 1.60
N GLU A 530 26.87 -42.42 0.44
CA GLU A 530 28.33 -42.37 0.31
C GLU A 530 28.81 -40.93 0.40
N TRP A 531 28.16 -40.03 -0.35
CA TRP A 531 28.43 -38.59 -0.32
C TRP A 531 28.26 -38.00 1.09
N LEU A 532 27.22 -38.41 1.83
CA LEU A 532 26.90 -37.89 3.15
C LEU A 532 28.01 -38.18 4.18
N VAL A 533 28.69 -39.33 4.05
CA VAL A 533 29.81 -39.69 4.94
C VAL A 533 31.02 -38.83 4.65
N GLU A 534 31.38 -38.66 3.37
CA GLU A 534 32.50 -37.80 2.97
C GLU A 534 32.23 -36.33 3.36
N PHE A 535 31.03 -35.84 3.10
CA PHE A 535 30.63 -34.48 3.44
C PHE A 535 30.62 -34.22 4.96
N GLU A 536 30.24 -35.20 5.78
CA GLU A 536 30.36 -35.09 7.23
C GLU A 536 31.82 -34.96 7.67
N GLU A 537 32.74 -35.76 7.10
CA GLU A 537 34.18 -35.67 7.39
C GLU A 537 34.71 -34.27 7.03
N ASP A 538 34.35 -33.73 5.87
CA ASP A 538 34.72 -32.39 5.44
C ASP A 538 34.23 -31.29 6.40
N VAL A 539 32.98 -31.38 6.87
CA VAL A 539 32.43 -30.43 7.87
C VAL A 539 33.20 -30.52 9.19
N HIS A 540 33.58 -31.72 9.62
CA HIS A 540 34.36 -31.92 10.84
C HIS A 540 35.77 -31.34 10.71
N GLU A 541 36.47 -31.65 9.62
CA GLU A 541 37.80 -31.10 9.34
C GLU A 541 37.76 -29.57 9.26
N ARG A 542 36.72 -29.02 8.61
CA ARG A 542 36.53 -27.58 8.53
C ARG A 542 36.28 -26.95 9.89
N THR A 543 35.49 -27.61 10.75
CA THR A 543 35.22 -27.15 12.12
C THR A 543 36.52 -27.06 12.92
N GLU A 544 37.36 -28.10 12.88
CA GLU A 544 38.66 -28.12 13.58
C GLU A 544 39.60 -27.04 13.03
N TYR A 545 39.67 -26.88 11.71
CA TYR A 545 40.42 -25.80 11.07
C TYR A 545 40.00 -24.40 11.55
N LEU A 546 38.69 -24.17 11.72
CA LEU A 546 38.17 -22.90 12.21
C LEU A 546 38.51 -22.67 13.69
N ARG A 547 38.56 -23.72 14.51
CA ARG A 547 38.99 -23.66 15.92
C ARG A 547 40.49 -23.36 16.07
N GLU A 548 41.31 -23.88 15.17
CA GLU A 548 42.78 -23.69 15.21
C GLU A 548 43.24 -22.28 14.78
N ARG A 549 42.39 -21.49 14.12
CA ARG A 549 42.73 -20.15 13.59
C ARG A 549 42.41 -18.99 14.53
N GLU A 550 41.77 -19.24 15.66
CA GLU A 550 41.59 -18.29 16.77
C GLU A 550 42.84 -18.24 17.67
#